data_AF-A0A0P8A4C2-F1
#
_entry.id   AF-A0A0P8A4C2-F1
#
_cell.length_a   1.000
_cell.length_b   1.000
_cell.length_c   1.000
_cell.angle_alpha   90.00
_cell.angle_beta   90.00
_cell.angle_gamma   90.00
#
_symmetry.space_group_name_H-M   'P 1'
#
loop_
_entity.id
_entity.type
_entity.pdbx_description
1 polymer ?
#
loop_
_entity_poly.entity_id
_entity_poly.type
_entity_poly.pdbx_seq_one_letter_code
_entity_poly.pdbx_strand_id
1 'polypeptide(L)'
;PSRESTYFLLDEIHVMKEWQLQLKYYIDAHAKCRFIISGSSKTLLYLDASESLAGRIRFLDVFPLTFREFLEFNNIDLSGMLPQKPDLEGFEDIEKAYHSIIEHKQSILYFLSQYFDTGGYPEWFKIRDMEQWYRTIVEDYFALILFKDIVSVFKVKDPILLEKMVRDIAAVSTNRFTYKGLSERLDIDRETLKLYLYYLQSSMMVFVADVFAPSKKA
;
A
#
# COMPACT_ATOMS: atom_id res chain seq x y z
N PRO A 1 -18.36 -38.66 10.67
CA PRO A 1 -18.29 -37.32 10.03
C PRO A 1 -16.85 -37.01 9.59
N SER A 2 -16.63 -36.89 8.28
CA SER A 2 -15.36 -36.42 7.71
C SER A 2 -14.97 -35.11 8.40
N ARG A 3 -13.84 -35.13 9.10
CA ARG A 3 -13.33 -33.99 9.90
C ARG A 3 -12.63 -33.01 8.97
N GLU A 4 -13.39 -32.39 8.07
CA GLU A 4 -12.87 -31.31 7.23
C GLU A 4 -12.58 -30.09 8.09
N SER A 5 -11.47 -29.41 7.80
CA SER A 5 -11.13 -28.17 8.48
C SER A 5 -12.13 -27.10 8.05
N THR A 6 -12.92 -26.57 8.98
CA THR A 6 -13.87 -25.49 8.69
C THR A 6 -13.10 -24.19 8.48
N TYR A 7 -13.39 -23.47 7.40
CA TYR A 7 -12.81 -22.16 7.13
C TYR A 7 -13.76 -21.06 7.57
N PHE A 8 -13.25 -20.08 8.31
CA PHE A 8 -13.95 -18.85 8.66
C PHE A 8 -13.30 -17.70 7.90
N LEU A 9 -14.10 -16.99 7.11
CA LEU A 9 -13.69 -15.80 6.38
C LEU A 9 -14.32 -14.60 7.08
N LEU A 10 -13.49 -13.78 7.70
CA LEU A 10 -13.94 -12.65 8.52
C LEU A 10 -13.45 -11.35 7.88
N ASP A 11 -14.40 -10.60 7.34
CA ASP A 11 -14.11 -9.33 6.68
C ASP A 11 -14.06 -8.17 7.69
N GLU A 12 -13.15 -7.23 7.45
CA GLU A 12 -12.91 -6.05 8.27
C GLU A 12 -12.82 -6.34 9.79
N ILE A 13 -12.08 -7.40 10.14
CA ILE A 13 -12.06 -7.91 11.52
C ILE A 13 -11.56 -6.89 12.54
N HIS A 14 -10.71 -5.96 12.10
CA HIS A 14 -10.15 -4.89 12.92
C HIS A 14 -11.21 -3.90 13.44
N VAL A 15 -12.43 -3.92 12.89
CA VAL A 15 -13.57 -3.14 13.40
C VAL A 15 -14.10 -3.73 14.72
N MET A 16 -13.94 -5.05 14.92
CA MET A 16 -14.38 -5.73 16.13
C MET A 16 -13.33 -5.55 17.23
N LYS A 17 -13.76 -5.13 18.43
CA LYS A 17 -12.85 -5.06 19.58
C LYS A 17 -12.44 -6.46 20.03
N GLU A 18 -11.17 -6.60 20.43
CA GLU A 18 -10.62 -7.82 21.04
C GLU A 18 -10.75 -9.09 20.17
N TRP A 19 -10.89 -8.93 18.84
CA TRP A 19 -11.01 -10.04 17.88
C TRP A 19 -9.85 -11.02 17.99
N GLN A 20 -8.64 -10.52 18.27
CA GLN A 20 -7.42 -11.27 18.43
C GLN A 20 -7.50 -12.29 19.57
N LEU A 21 -8.19 -11.97 20.67
CA LEU A 21 -8.37 -12.86 21.81
C LEU A 21 -9.32 -14.01 21.47
N GLN A 22 -10.37 -13.71 20.70
CA GLN A 22 -11.33 -14.71 20.24
C GLN A 22 -10.65 -15.73 19.32
N LEU A 23 -9.88 -15.27 18.34
CA LEU A 23 -9.15 -16.17 17.45
C LEU A 23 -8.11 -16.99 18.20
N LYS A 24 -7.36 -16.35 19.12
CA LYS A 24 -6.37 -17.02 19.96
C LYS A 24 -6.98 -18.19 20.73
N TYR A 25 -8.15 -18.01 21.34
CA TYR A 25 -8.85 -19.06 22.07
C TYR A 25 -9.07 -20.31 21.22
N TYR A 26 -9.59 -20.17 19.99
CA TYR A 26 -9.83 -21.31 19.11
C TYR A 26 -8.53 -21.95 18.59
N ILE A 27 -7.52 -21.14 18.27
CA ILE A 27 -6.23 -21.60 17.78
C ILE A 27 -5.49 -22.41 18.86
N ASP A 28 -5.40 -21.87 20.08
CA ASP A 28 -4.72 -22.51 21.21
C ASP A 28 -5.49 -23.77 21.68
N ALA A 29 -6.81 -23.82 21.49
CA ALA A 29 -7.62 -25.03 21.72
C ALA A 29 -7.46 -26.11 20.64
N HIS A 30 -6.62 -25.90 19.62
CA HIS A 30 -6.44 -26.80 18.47
C HIS A 30 -7.77 -27.18 17.80
N ALA A 31 -8.70 -26.21 17.74
CA ALA A 31 -9.95 -26.39 17.01
C ALA A 31 -9.65 -26.73 15.54
N LYS A 32 -10.46 -27.59 14.93
CA LYS A 32 -10.30 -27.99 13.52
C LYS A 32 -10.84 -26.93 12.57
N CYS A 33 -10.32 -25.72 12.70
CA CYS A 33 -10.71 -24.59 11.89
C CYS A 33 -9.50 -23.78 11.42
N ARG A 34 -9.71 -23.02 10.34
CA ARG A 34 -8.74 -22.05 9.81
C ARG A 34 -9.45 -20.70 9.65
N PHE A 35 -8.77 -19.64 10.06
CA PHE A 35 -9.27 -18.27 9.93
C PHE A 35 -8.55 -17.59 8.76
N ILE A 36 -9.33 -17.00 7.87
CA ILE A 36 -8.87 -16.04 6.86
C ILE A 36 -9.53 -14.73 7.23
N ILE A 37 -8.73 -13.70 7.41
CA ILE A 37 -9.20 -12.39 7.87
C ILE A 37 -8.74 -11.31 6.90
N SER A 38 -9.56 -10.29 6.71
CA SER A 38 -9.20 -9.07 5.99
C SER A 38 -9.30 -7.85 6.90
N GLY A 39 -8.58 -6.81 6.51
CA GLY A 39 -8.63 -5.50 7.14
C GLY A 39 -8.05 -4.46 6.20
N SER A 40 -8.84 -3.46 5.85
CA SER A 40 -8.38 -2.31 5.05
C SER A 40 -7.39 -1.43 5.82
N SER A 41 -7.45 -1.43 7.15
CA SER A 41 -6.50 -0.71 8.00
C SER A 41 -5.35 -1.61 8.46
N LYS A 42 -4.20 -1.49 7.80
CA LYS A 42 -2.99 -2.22 8.18
C LYS A 42 -2.56 -1.90 9.62
N THR A 43 -2.58 -0.62 10.01
CA THR A 43 -2.13 -0.19 11.34
C THR A 43 -2.94 -0.86 12.45
N LEU A 44 -4.27 -0.84 12.36
CA LEU A 44 -5.16 -1.45 13.36
C LEU A 44 -5.00 -2.97 13.39
N LEU A 45 -5.00 -3.62 12.23
CA LEU A 45 -4.88 -5.07 12.12
C LEU A 45 -3.55 -5.57 12.73
N TYR A 46 -2.44 -4.89 12.43
CA TYR A 46 -1.14 -5.25 12.99
C TYR A 46 -1.02 -4.94 14.49
N LEU A 47 -1.54 -3.81 14.95
CA LEU A 47 -1.50 -3.44 16.36
C LEU A 47 -2.16 -4.52 17.23
N ASP A 48 -3.41 -4.87 16.91
CA ASP A 48 -4.17 -5.88 17.67
C ASP A 48 -3.55 -7.27 17.58
N ALA A 49 -3.11 -7.69 16.39
CA ALA A 49 -2.59 -9.04 16.21
C ALA A 49 -1.18 -9.23 16.77
N SER A 50 -0.32 -8.19 16.71
CA SER A 50 1.06 -8.27 17.19
C SER A 50 1.15 -8.54 18.69
N GLU A 51 0.15 -8.13 19.46
CA GLU A 51 0.08 -8.35 20.91
C GLU A 51 -0.28 -9.80 21.26
N SER A 52 -1.31 -10.36 20.60
CA SER A 52 -1.93 -11.62 21.04
C SER A 52 -1.72 -12.82 20.11
N LEU A 53 -1.46 -12.58 18.82
CA LEU A 53 -1.37 -13.61 17.78
C LEU A 53 0.05 -13.77 17.21
N ALA A 54 1.06 -13.21 17.88
CA ALA A 54 2.47 -13.37 17.49
C ALA A 54 2.81 -14.86 17.25
N GLY A 55 3.39 -15.14 16.08
CA GLY A 55 3.76 -16.50 15.62
C GLY A 55 2.59 -17.37 15.13
N ARG A 56 1.34 -16.93 15.30
CA ARG A 56 0.12 -17.66 14.88
C ARG A 56 -0.55 -17.06 13.66
N ILE A 57 -0.33 -15.78 13.41
CA ILE A 57 -0.85 -15.05 12.25
C ILE A 57 0.22 -14.91 11.17
N ARG A 58 -0.20 -14.94 9.90
CA ARG A 58 0.61 -14.57 8.75
C ARG A 58 -0.11 -13.47 7.98
N PHE A 59 0.59 -12.40 7.69
CA PHE A 59 0.05 -11.28 6.94
C PHE A 59 0.40 -11.40 5.46
N LEU A 60 -0.55 -11.04 4.61
CA LEU A 60 -0.38 -10.87 3.18
C LEU A 60 -0.89 -9.47 2.83
N ASP A 61 0.01 -8.62 2.35
CA ASP A 61 -0.37 -7.29 1.88
C ASP A 61 -0.86 -7.39 0.43
N VAL A 62 -2.05 -6.87 0.15
CA VAL A 62 -2.62 -6.78 -1.20
C VAL A 62 -2.57 -5.32 -1.63
N PHE A 63 -1.74 -5.03 -2.64
CA PHE A 63 -1.60 -3.68 -3.18
C PHE A 63 -2.65 -3.41 -4.27
N PRO A 64 -2.87 -2.13 -4.63
CA PRO A 64 -3.55 -1.79 -5.87
C PRO A 64 -2.89 -2.48 -7.06
N LEU A 65 -3.62 -2.58 -8.16
CA LEU A 65 -3.13 -3.15 -9.42
C LEU A 65 -1.79 -2.51 -9.78
N THR A 66 -0.82 -3.35 -10.10
CA THR A 66 0.40 -2.91 -10.75
C THR A 66 0.06 -2.26 -12.09
N PHE A 67 0.97 -1.45 -12.63
CA PHE A 67 0.75 -0.86 -13.96
C PHE A 67 0.52 -1.93 -15.05
N ARG A 68 1.13 -3.12 -14.92
CA ARG A 68 0.88 -4.24 -15.82
C ARG A 68 -0.56 -4.72 -15.73
N GLU A 69 -1.06 -5.01 -14.53
CA GLU A 69 -2.45 -5.43 -14.34
C GLU A 69 -3.43 -4.31 -14.75
N PHE A 70 -3.08 -3.04 -14.55
CA PHE A 70 -3.88 -1.92 -15.02
C PHE A 70 -4.02 -1.88 -16.55
N LEU A 71 -2.96 -2.22 -17.30
CA LEU A 71 -3.03 -2.37 -18.75
C LEU A 71 -3.94 -3.54 -19.14
N GLU A 72 -3.83 -4.68 -18.46
CA GLU A 72 -4.69 -5.85 -18.68
C GLU A 72 -6.18 -5.51 -18.46
N PHE A 73 -6.50 -4.77 -17.40
CA PHE A 73 -7.86 -4.28 -17.13
C PHE A 73 -8.35 -3.25 -18.18
N ASN A 74 -7.45 -2.65 -18.95
CA ASN A 74 -7.77 -1.82 -20.12
C ASN A 74 -7.74 -2.59 -21.44
N ASN A 75 -7.69 -3.92 -21.39
CA ASN A 75 -7.59 -4.82 -22.55
C ASN A 75 -6.31 -4.62 -23.37
N ILE A 76 -5.23 -4.14 -22.76
CA ILE A 76 -3.89 -4.21 -23.32
C ILE A 76 -3.19 -5.40 -22.68
N ASP A 77 -3.19 -6.50 -23.43
CA ASP A 77 -2.46 -7.70 -23.04
C ASP A 77 -1.02 -7.63 -23.55
N LEU A 78 -0.08 -7.45 -22.62
CA LEU A 78 1.36 -7.54 -22.90
C LEU A 78 1.94 -8.91 -22.50
N SER A 79 1.09 -9.85 -22.07
CA SER A 79 1.51 -11.20 -21.71
C SER A 79 2.01 -11.94 -22.96
N GLY A 80 3.27 -12.37 -22.92
CA GLY A 80 3.99 -12.94 -24.07
C GLY A 80 4.90 -11.95 -24.81
N MET A 81 4.74 -10.64 -24.63
CA MET A 81 5.67 -9.62 -25.14
C MET A 81 6.75 -9.25 -24.11
N LEU A 82 6.37 -9.23 -22.83
CA LEU A 82 7.30 -8.97 -21.75
C LEU A 82 7.96 -10.27 -21.27
N PRO A 83 9.29 -10.29 -21.07
CA PRO A 83 9.98 -11.42 -20.47
C PRO A 83 9.40 -11.70 -19.08
N GLN A 84 9.22 -12.98 -18.76
CA GLN A 84 8.83 -13.38 -17.41
C GLN A 84 10.08 -13.39 -16.54
N LYS A 85 9.97 -13.09 -15.24
CA LYS A 85 11.10 -13.34 -14.34
C LYS A 85 11.30 -14.88 -14.24
N PRO A 86 12.53 -15.42 -14.37
CA PRO A 86 13.83 -14.76 -14.29
C PRO A 86 14.55 -14.57 -15.65
N ASP A 87 13.83 -14.43 -16.77
CA ASP A 87 14.38 -14.40 -18.14
C ASP A 87 15.11 -13.10 -18.54
N LEU A 88 15.52 -12.29 -17.57
CA LEU A 88 16.27 -11.05 -17.80
C LEU A 88 17.71 -11.24 -17.32
N GLU A 89 18.50 -11.97 -18.11
CA GLU A 89 19.91 -12.26 -17.79
C GLU A 89 20.86 -11.21 -18.37
N GLY A 90 20.44 -10.45 -19.39
CA GLY A 90 21.26 -9.43 -20.02
C GLY A 90 20.51 -8.28 -20.70
N PHE A 91 21.27 -7.32 -21.22
CA PHE A 91 20.73 -6.15 -21.94
C PHE A 91 19.96 -6.54 -23.20
N GLU A 92 20.35 -7.64 -23.87
CA GLU A 92 19.70 -8.14 -25.08
C GLU A 92 18.24 -8.55 -24.85
N ASP A 93 17.91 -9.10 -23.68
CA ASP A 93 16.54 -9.50 -23.35
C ASP A 93 15.65 -8.27 -23.12
N ILE A 94 16.22 -7.21 -22.55
CA ILE A 94 15.56 -5.90 -22.38
C ILE A 94 15.32 -5.27 -23.75
N GLU A 95 16.28 -5.34 -24.66
CA GLU A 95 16.15 -4.79 -26.02
C GLU A 95 15.06 -5.51 -26.82
N LYS A 96 15.02 -6.85 -26.78
CA LYS A 96 13.95 -7.65 -27.40
C LYS A 96 12.58 -7.29 -26.83
N ALA A 97 12.47 -7.18 -25.51
CA ALA A 97 11.24 -6.77 -24.84
C ALA A 97 10.79 -5.38 -25.30
N TYR A 98 11.71 -4.41 -25.37
CA TYR A 98 11.43 -3.06 -25.85
C TYR A 98 10.88 -3.07 -27.28
N HIS A 99 11.51 -3.82 -28.20
CA HIS A 99 11.04 -3.92 -29.57
C HIS A 99 9.68 -4.59 -29.70
N SER A 100 9.34 -5.53 -28.82
CA SER A 100 8.01 -6.19 -28.84
C SER A 100 6.86 -5.26 -28.41
N ILE A 101 7.13 -4.25 -27.58
CA ILE A 101 6.10 -3.35 -27.04
C ILE A 101 6.05 -1.99 -27.74
N ILE A 102 7.03 -1.67 -28.59
CA ILE A 102 7.18 -0.33 -29.16
C ILE A 102 5.99 0.10 -30.02
N GLU A 103 5.33 -0.86 -30.68
CA GLU A 103 4.12 -0.64 -31.47
C GLU A 103 2.95 -0.14 -30.60
N HIS A 104 2.94 -0.52 -29.32
CA HIS A 104 1.94 -0.10 -28.34
C HIS A 104 2.36 1.14 -27.53
N LYS A 105 3.49 1.78 -27.85
CA LYS A 105 4.07 2.89 -27.07
C LYS A 105 3.07 4.01 -26.77
N GLN A 106 2.31 4.45 -27.77
CA GLN A 106 1.35 5.55 -27.58
C GLN A 106 0.26 5.18 -26.58
N SER A 107 -0.32 3.99 -26.72
CA SER A 107 -1.32 3.47 -25.79
C SER A 107 -0.76 3.27 -24.40
N ILE A 108 0.44 2.69 -24.27
CA ILE A 108 1.12 2.52 -22.98
C ILE A 108 1.35 3.86 -22.30
N LEU A 109 1.83 4.88 -23.02
CA LEU A 109 2.05 6.22 -22.45
C LEU A 109 0.75 6.91 -22.04
N TYR A 110 -0.32 6.73 -22.82
CA TYR A 110 -1.65 7.20 -22.46
C TYR A 110 -2.13 6.59 -21.14
N PHE A 111 -2.10 5.26 -21.04
CA PHE A 111 -2.52 4.57 -19.81
C PHE A 111 -1.57 4.80 -18.64
N LEU A 112 -0.28 5.07 -18.89
CA LEU A 112 0.66 5.44 -17.84
C LEU A 112 0.29 6.79 -17.23
N SER A 113 -0.07 7.78 -18.06
CA SER A 113 -0.59 9.06 -17.58
C SER A 113 -1.83 8.84 -16.73
N GLN A 114 -2.79 8.07 -17.26
CA GLN A 114 -4.01 7.75 -16.52
C GLN A 114 -3.74 7.02 -15.20
N TYR A 115 -2.80 6.07 -15.18
CA TYR A 115 -2.40 5.35 -13.97
C TYR A 115 -1.80 6.29 -12.91
N PHE A 116 -1.07 7.34 -13.31
CA PHE A 116 -0.59 8.33 -12.36
C PHE A 116 -1.72 9.21 -11.80
N ASP A 117 -2.74 9.50 -12.59
CA ASP A 117 -3.88 10.31 -12.16
C ASP A 117 -4.87 9.51 -11.29
N THR A 118 -5.06 8.22 -11.62
CA THR A 118 -6.08 7.38 -10.97
C THR A 118 -5.51 6.40 -9.95
N GLY A 119 -4.22 6.11 -10.01
CA GLY A 119 -3.60 4.98 -9.31
C GLY A 119 -4.03 3.64 -9.88
N GLY A 120 -3.59 2.57 -9.21
CA GLY A 120 -3.93 1.18 -9.52
C GLY A 120 -5.21 0.66 -8.87
N TYR A 121 -6.10 1.52 -8.37
CA TYR A 121 -7.27 1.08 -7.62
C TYR A 121 -8.29 0.39 -8.56
N PRO A 122 -8.70 -0.86 -8.28
CA PRO A 122 -9.68 -1.55 -9.13
C PRO A 122 -11.03 -0.81 -9.25
N GLU A 123 -11.40 0.00 -8.25
CA GLU A 123 -12.67 0.75 -8.23
C GLU A 123 -12.76 1.82 -9.33
N TRP A 124 -11.62 2.36 -9.79
CA TRP A 124 -11.56 3.26 -10.94
C TRP A 124 -12.26 2.66 -12.18
N PHE A 125 -12.09 1.36 -12.43
CA PHE A 125 -12.67 0.69 -13.60
C PHE A 125 -14.19 0.60 -13.58
N LYS A 126 -14.81 0.78 -12.40
CA LYS A 126 -16.27 0.86 -12.25
C LYS A 126 -16.80 2.27 -12.44
N ILE A 127 -16.03 3.28 -12.02
CA ILE A 127 -16.43 4.70 -12.05
C ILE A 127 -16.14 5.31 -13.44
N ARG A 128 -14.89 5.22 -13.91
CA ARG A 128 -14.39 5.80 -15.18
C ARG A 128 -14.80 7.26 -15.42
N ASP A 129 -14.92 8.03 -14.35
CA ASP A 129 -15.19 9.46 -14.35
C ASP A 129 -14.16 10.16 -13.45
N MET A 130 -13.38 11.07 -14.02
CA MET A 130 -12.24 11.69 -13.31
C MET A 130 -12.68 12.62 -12.18
N GLU A 131 -13.81 13.34 -12.33
CA GLU A 131 -14.27 14.25 -11.30
C GLU A 131 -14.76 13.46 -10.08
N GLN A 132 -15.59 12.45 -10.32
CA GLN A 132 -16.08 11.57 -9.27
C GLN A 132 -14.93 10.81 -8.60
N TRP A 133 -13.96 10.33 -9.39
CA TRP A 133 -12.81 9.61 -8.86
C TRP A 133 -11.91 10.48 -7.99
N TYR A 134 -11.69 11.73 -8.38
CA TYR A 134 -10.94 12.68 -7.56
C TYR A 134 -11.59 12.87 -6.18
N ARG A 135 -12.93 13.01 -6.15
CA ARG A 135 -13.68 13.10 -4.89
C ARG A 135 -13.50 11.83 -4.05
N THR A 136 -13.63 10.65 -4.64
CA THR A 136 -13.43 9.38 -3.92
C THR A 136 -12.02 9.25 -3.34
N ILE A 137 -10.97 9.54 -4.11
CA ILE A 137 -9.59 9.46 -3.59
C ILE A 137 -9.36 10.47 -2.47
N VAL A 138 -9.75 11.73 -2.67
CA VAL A 138 -9.36 12.83 -1.76
C VAL A 138 -10.29 12.91 -0.54
N GLU A 139 -11.59 12.81 -0.74
CA GLU A 139 -12.58 12.97 0.33
C GLU A 139 -12.79 11.66 1.10
N ASP A 140 -12.83 10.52 0.41
CA ASP A 140 -13.06 9.24 1.09
C ASP A 140 -11.74 8.61 1.55
N TYR A 141 -10.88 8.21 0.62
CA TYR A 141 -9.72 7.39 0.96
C TYR A 141 -8.67 8.15 1.75
N PHE A 142 -8.24 9.32 1.27
CA PHE A 142 -7.21 10.12 1.92
C PHE A 142 -7.64 10.54 3.33
N ALA A 143 -8.86 11.06 3.49
CA ALA A 143 -9.35 11.50 4.79
C ALA A 143 -9.56 10.32 5.75
N LEU A 144 -10.09 9.19 5.29
CA LEU A 144 -10.25 8.00 6.13
C LEU A 144 -8.89 7.49 6.62
N ILE A 145 -7.92 7.29 5.72
CA ILE A 145 -6.59 6.82 6.11
C ILE A 145 -5.94 7.82 7.08
N LEU A 146 -5.95 9.10 6.75
CA LEU A 146 -5.28 10.12 7.56
C LEU A 146 -5.92 10.25 8.96
N PHE A 147 -7.24 10.43 9.05
CA PHE A 147 -7.89 10.76 10.31
C PHE A 147 -8.28 9.52 11.13
N LYS A 148 -8.78 8.47 10.48
CA LYS A 148 -9.19 7.24 11.16
C LYS A 148 -8.00 6.34 11.46
N ASP A 149 -7.16 6.07 10.46
CA ASP A 149 -6.14 5.02 10.59
C ASP A 149 -4.82 5.52 11.15
N ILE A 150 -4.55 6.83 11.03
CA ILE A 150 -3.32 7.44 11.54
C ILE A 150 -3.61 8.28 12.77
N VAL A 151 -4.40 9.34 12.65
CA VAL A 151 -4.63 10.29 13.76
C VAL A 151 -5.25 9.61 14.97
N SER A 152 -6.29 8.79 14.77
CA SER A 152 -6.98 8.13 15.87
C SER A 152 -6.13 7.03 16.51
N VAL A 153 -5.38 6.27 15.71
CA VAL A 153 -4.58 5.13 16.19
C VAL A 153 -3.33 5.57 16.93
N PHE A 154 -2.56 6.48 16.33
CA PHE A 154 -1.32 7.00 16.93
C PHE A 154 -1.57 8.15 17.91
N LYS A 155 -2.83 8.58 18.08
CA LYS A 155 -3.23 9.72 18.92
C LYS A 155 -2.40 10.97 18.58
N VAL A 156 -2.39 11.30 17.28
CA VAL A 156 -1.60 12.41 16.73
C VAL A 156 -2.02 13.72 17.39
N LYS A 157 -1.05 14.47 17.92
CA LYS A 157 -1.29 15.72 18.65
C LYS A 157 -1.75 16.86 17.76
N ASP A 158 -1.15 16.97 16.58
CA ASP A 158 -1.47 18.00 15.60
C ASP A 158 -1.81 17.35 14.23
N PRO A 159 -3.10 17.06 14.00
CA PRO A 159 -3.57 16.49 12.74
C PRO A 159 -3.43 17.44 11.55
N ILE A 160 -3.52 18.75 11.77
CA ILE A 160 -3.42 19.78 10.72
C ILE A 160 -2.01 19.78 10.16
N LEU A 161 -1.02 19.72 11.05
CA LEU A 161 0.37 19.60 10.64
C LEU A 161 0.65 18.31 9.87
N LEU A 162 0.10 17.18 10.32
CA LEU A 162 0.25 15.90 9.61
C LEU A 162 -0.34 15.98 8.20
N GLU A 163 -1.55 16.53 8.05
CA GLU A 163 -2.18 16.72 6.74
C GLU A 163 -1.33 17.59 5.82
N LYS A 164 -0.87 18.75 6.31
CA LYS A 164 0.02 19.65 5.57
C LYS A 164 1.28 18.92 5.12
N MET A 165 1.89 18.15 6.02
CA MET A 165 3.09 17.38 5.73
C MET A 165 2.87 16.35 4.62
N VAL A 166 1.73 15.63 4.60
CA VAL A 166 1.43 14.70 3.51
C VAL A 166 1.28 15.44 2.18
N ARG A 167 0.57 16.57 2.15
CA ARG A 167 0.40 17.39 0.94
C ARG A 167 1.75 17.90 0.41
N ASP A 168 2.62 18.38 1.30
CA ASP A 168 3.94 18.91 0.94
C ASP A 168 4.94 17.81 0.52
N ILE A 169 4.78 16.58 1.03
CA ILE A 169 5.54 15.41 0.57
C ILE A 169 5.05 14.98 -0.81
N ALA A 170 3.73 14.92 -1.02
CA ALA A 170 3.14 14.54 -2.31
C ALA A 170 3.61 15.46 -3.45
N ALA A 171 3.69 16.77 -3.20
CA ALA A 171 4.16 17.76 -4.17
C ALA A 171 5.63 17.57 -4.62
N VAL A 172 6.44 16.87 -3.83
CA VAL A 172 7.85 16.56 -4.15
C VAL A 172 8.14 15.07 -4.14
N SER A 173 7.11 14.25 -4.35
CA SER A 173 7.26 12.80 -4.40
C SER A 173 8.36 12.43 -5.40
N THR A 174 9.11 11.36 -5.11
CA THR A 174 10.29 10.88 -5.85
C THR A 174 11.57 11.74 -5.77
N ASN A 175 11.53 12.93 -5.17
CA ASN A 175 12.73 13.74 -4.98
C ASN A 175 13.57 13.25 -3.79
N ARG A 176 14.89 13.39 -3.90
CA ARG A 176 15.80 13.19 -2.77
C ARG A 176 15.58 14.28 -1.73
N PHE A 177 15.47 13.89 -0.47
CA PHE A 177 15.34 14.82 0.65
C PHE A 177 16.38 14.54 1.74
N THR A 178 16.49 15.48 2.68
CA THR A 178 17.17 15.27 3.97
C THR A 178 16.21 15.65 5.09
N TYR A 179 16.33 15.02 6.25
CA TYR A 179 15.51 15.42 7.42
C TYR A 179 15.69 16.90 7.77
N LYS A 180 16.89 17.47 7.54
CA LYS A 180 17.15 18.91 7.72
C LYS A 180 16.32 19.78 6.77
N GLY A 181 16.43 19.53 5.47
CA GLY A 181 15.76 20.36 4.48
C GLY A 181 14.24 20.24 4.59
N LEU A 182 13.73 19.05 4.90
CA LEU A 182 12.31 18.84 5.09
C LEU A 182 11.79 19.48 6.38
N SER A 183 12.54 19.43 7.49
CA SER A 183 12.19 20.10 8.75
C SER A 183 12.14 21.62 8.58
N GLU A 184 13.13 22.20 7.90
CA GLU A 184 13.20 23.65 7.62
C GLU A 184 12.06 24.11 6.70
N ARG A 185 11.73 23.32 5.67
CA ARG A 185 10.65 23.65 4.73
C ARG A 185 9.25 23.59 5.37
N LEU A 186 9.04 22.60 6.25
CA LEU A 186 7.75 22.40 6.91
C LEU A 186 7.58 23.25 8.17
N ASP A 187 8.67 23.88 8.64
CA ASP A 187 8.76 24.61 9.92
C ASP A 187 8.40 23.71 11.12
N ILE A 188 9.02 22.53 11.18
CA ILE A 188 8.82 21.54 12.26
C ILE A 188 10.15 21.05 12.80
N ASP A 189 10.15 20.59 14.06
CA ASP A 189 11.33 19.94 14.60
C ASP A 189 11.56 18.57 13.97
N ARG A 190 12.82 18.13 13.96
CA ARG A 190 13.24 16.89 13.32
C ARG A 190 12.65 15.63 13.96
N GLU A 191 12.37 15.65 15.25
CA GLU A 191 11.84 14.48 15.95
C GLU A 191 10.36 14.29 15.59
N THR A 192 9.57 15.37 15.58
CA THR A 192 8.19 15.36 15.06
C THR A 192 8.15 14.94 13.59
N LEU A 193 9.06 15.45 12.75
CA LEU A 193 9.14 15.04 11.35
C LEU A 193 9.34 13.52 11.20
N LYS A 194 10.34 12.96 11.90
CA LYS A 194 10.62 11.52 11.84
C LYS A 194 9.44 10.70 12.36
N LEU A 195 8.82 11.16 13.44
CA LEU A 195 7.68 10.48 14.05
C LEU A 195 6.48 10.44 13.11
N TYR A 196 6.14 11.57 12.49
CA TYR A 196 5.03 11.65 11.53
C TYR A 196 5.35 10.88 10.25
N LEU A 197 6.60 10.92 9.76
CA LEU A 197 7.03 10.05 8.64
C LEU A 197 6.83 8.58 8.99
N TYR A 198 7.23 8.15 10.19
CA TYR A 198 7.03 6.78 10.64
C TYR A 198 5.55 6.38 10.65
N TYR A 199 4.65 7.27 11.12
CA TYR A 199 3.21 7.00 11.09
C TYR A 199 2.67 6.83 9.67
N LEU A 200 3.05 7.73 8.75
CA LEU A 200 2.66 7.68 7.33
C LEU A 200 3.19 6.44 6.62
N GLN A 201 4.41 6.00 6.96
CA GLN A 201 4.99 4.76 6.42
C GLN A 201 4.29 3.52 6.97
N SER A 202 3.97 3.52 8.26
CA SER A 202 3.29 2.39 8.93
C SER A 202 1.89 2.14 8.36
N SER A 203 1.22 3.21 7.94
CA SER A 203 -0.11 3.16 7.29
C SER A 203 -0.05 3.00 5.77
N MET A 204 1.12 2.77 5.17
CA MET A 204 1.32 2.69 3.71
C MET A 204 0.91 3.94 2.92
N MET A 205 0.78 5.09 3.57
CA MET A 205 0.43 6.35 2.90
C MET A 205 1.65 6.96 2.19
N VAL A 206 2.85 6.75 2.74
CA VAL A 206 4.12 7.21 2.15
C VAL A 206 5.13 6.07 2.15
N PHE A 207 5.93 5.97 1.09
CA PHE A 207 7.08 5.09 1.03
C PHE A 207 8.35 5.92 0.92
N VAL A 208 9.36 5.57 1.72
CA VAL A 208 10.69 6.18 1.65
C VAL A 208 11.64 5.14 1.08
N ALA A 209 12.32 5.49 0.00
CA ALA A 209 13.39 4.68 -0.57
C ALA A 209 14.74 5.20 -0.09
N ASP A 210 15.54 4.31 0.50
CA ASP A 210 16.90 4.63 0.88
C ASP A 210 17.79 4.76 -0.36
N VAL A 211 18.77 5.68 -0.29
CA VAL A 211 19.79 5.79 -1.34
C VAL A 211 20.61 4.51 -1.35
N PHE A 212 20.66 3.84 -2.50
CA PHE A 212 21.55 2.69 -2.67
C PHE A 212 23.00 3.13 -2.43
N ALA A 213 23.62 2.53 -1.42
CA ALA A 213 25.04 2.66 -1.14
C ALA A 213 25.65 1.25 -1.19
N PRO A 214 26.70 1.00 -2.00
CA PRO A 214 27.32 -0.32 -2.11
C PRO A 214 27.96 -0.82 -0.80
N SER A 215 28.08 0.04 0.21
CA SER A 215 28.43 -0.33 1.58
C SER A 215 27.53 0.43 2.56
N LYS A 216 26.99 -0.28 3.56
CA LYS A 216 26.54 0.37 4.79
C LYS A 216 27.80 0.95 5.43
N LYS A 217 28.01 2.27 5.33
CA LYS A 217 28.94 2.92 6.27
C LYS A 217 28.35 2.73 7.67
N ALA A 218 29.10 2.00 8.49
CA ALA A 218 28.82 1.77 9.91
C ALA A 218 28.60 3.09 10.66
#